data_AF-A0A1M7SN16-F1
#
_entry.id   AF-A0A1M7SN16-F1
#
_cell.length_a   1.000
_cell.length_b   1.000
_cell.length_c   1.000
_cell.angle_alpha   90.00
_cell.angle_beta   90.00
_cell.angle_gamma   90.00
#
_symmetry.space_group_name_H-M   'P 1'
#
loop_
_entity.id
_entity.type
_entity.pdbx_description
1 polymer ?
#
loop_
_entity_poly.entity_id
_entity_poly.type
_entity_poly.pdbx_seq_one_letter_code
_entity_poly.pdbx_strand_id
1 'polypeptide(L)'
;MRQLQGLDASFVALEQRNAPMHIGSIMTYDPATAQDGFVRFKDILGFIEARLPFSKTMRQRLVPLDYPYWVAARDRYGRGTL
;
A
#
# COMPACT_ATOMS: atom_id res chain seq x y z
N MET A 1 14.95 5.61 -8.86
CA MET A 1 13.80 5.13 -9.65
C MET A 1 14.08 3.69 -10.09
N ARG A 2 13.08 2.86 -10.36
CA ARG A 2 13.24 1.46 -10.80
C ARG A 2 12.24 1.14 -11.91
N GLN A 3 12.70 0.71 -13.09
CA GLN A 3 11.82 0.37 -14.20
C GLN A 3 10.93 -0.84 -13.84
N LEU A 4 9.68 -0.81 -14.30
CA LEU A 4 8.77 -1.95 -14.20
C LEU A 4 9.18 -3.03 -15.19
N GLN A 5 9.17 -4.30 -14.76
CA GLN A 5 9.66 -5.41 -15.56
C GLN A 5 8.73 -6.63 -15.43
N GLY A 6 8.75 -7.49 -16.44
CA GLY A 6 8.05 -8.77 -16.43
C GLY A 6 6.56 -8.65 -16.11
N LEU A 7 6.11 -9.43 -15.14
CA LEU A 7 4.69 -9.58 -14.79
C LEU A 7 4.10 -8.29 -14.17
N ASP A 8 4.90 -7.48 -13.45
CA ASP A 8 4.44 -6.18 -12.95
C ASP A 8 4.04 -5.25 -14.11
N ALA A 9 4.79 -5.30 -15.22
CA ALA A 9 4.50 -4.48 -16.40
C ALA A 9 3.25 -4.94 -17.15
N SER A 10 2.96 -6.25 -17.15
CA SER A 10 1.74 -6.76 -17.82
C SER A 10 0.47 -6.33 -17.10
N PHE A 11 0.48 -6.20 -15.76
CA PHE A 11 -0.68 -5.71 -15.00
C PHE A 11 -1.04 -4.28 -15.38
N VAL A 12 -0.04 -3.42 -15.56
CA VAL A 12 -0.28 -2.03 -16.00
C VAL A 12 -0.75 -1.98 -17.45
N ALA A 13 -0.18 -2.82 -18.32
CA ALA A 13 -0.52 -2.84 -19.75
C ALA A 13 -1.92 -3.40 -20.04
N LEU A 14 -2.42 -4.31 -19.20
CA LEU A 14 -3.70 -4.99 -19.39
C LEU A 14 -4.85 -4.37 -18.58
N GLU A 15 -4.59 -3.37 -17.74
CA GLU A 15 -5.61 -2.65 -16.98
C GLU A 15 -6.67 -2.02 -17.91
N GLN A 16 -7.94 -2.33 -17.68
CA GLN A 16 -9.07 -1.72 -18.38
C GLN A 16 -10.15 -1.29 -17.37
N ARG A 17 -10.98 -0.32 -17.75
CA ARG A 17 -12.07 0.19 -16.89
C ARG A 17 -13.01 -0.92 -16.37
N ASN A 18 -13.24 -1.95 -17.17
CA ASN A 18 -14.10 -3.09 -16.85
C ASN A 18 -13.31 -4.37 -16.46
N ALA A 19 -11.98 -4.31 -16.42
CA ALA A 19 -11.11 -5.40 -16.02
C ALA A 19 -9.91 -4.83 -15.24
N PRO A 20 -10.13 -4.41 -13.99
CA PRO A 20 -9.06 -3.86 -13.17
C PRO A 20 -8.12 -4.96 -12.67
N MET A 21 -6.83 -4.64 -12.59
CA MET A 21 -5.74 -5.55 -12.22
C MET A 21 -5.29 -5.37 -10.76
N HIS A 22 -6.00 -4.57 -9.95
CA HIS A 22 -5.71 -4.46 -8.51
C HIS A 22 -6.19 -5.70 -7.75
N ILE A 23 -5.37 -6.17 -6.82
CA ILE A 23 -5.71 -7.29 -5.93
C ILE A 23 -6.09 -6.71 -4.57
N GLY A 24 -7.27 -7.06 -4.09
CA GLY A 24 -7.77 -6.72 -2.76
C GLY A 24 -7.87 -7.95 -1.86
N SER A 25 -7.94 -7.70 -0.55
CA SER A 25 -8.22 -8.73 0.45
C SER A 25 -9.26 -8.21 1.44
N ILE A 26 -10.15 -9.10 1.88
CA ILE A 26 -11.05 -8.88 3.00
C ILE A 26 -10.60 -9.82 4.11
N MET A 27 -10.28 -9.25 5.26
CA MET A 27 -9.80 -9.99 6.41
C MET A 27 -10.78 -9.79 7.57
N THR A 28 -11.25 -10.90 8.14
CA THR A 28 -12.13 -10.91 9.31
C THR A 28 -11.34 -11.35 10.52
N TYR A 29 -11.42 -10.58 11.60
CA TYR A 29 -10.71 -10.84 12.85
C TYR A 29 -11.70 -10.93 14.01
N ASP A 30 -11.37 -11.75 15.01
CA ASP A 30 -12.10 -11.83 16.28
C ASP A 30 -11.35 -11.03 17.36
N PRO A 31 -11.86 -9.86 17.80
CA PRO A 31 -11.22 -9.02 18.82
C PRO A 31 -11.07 -9.70 20.18
N ALA A 32 -11.85 -10.75 20.49
CA ALA A 32 -11.75 -11.48 21.76
C ALA A 32 -10.39 -12.17 21.94
N THR A 33 -9.64 -12.37 20.85
CA THR A 33 -8.30 -12.96 20.85
C THR A 33 -7.17 -11.93 21.07
N ALA A 34 -7.49 -10.63 21.12
CA ALA A 34 -6.52 -9.59 21.43
C ALA A 34 -6.17 -9.58 22.94
N GLN A 35 -4.99 -9.09 23.29
CA GLN A 35 -4.49 -9.08 24.68
C GLN A 35 -5.47 -8.46 25.69
N ASP A 36 -6.19 -7.41 25.29
CA ASP A 36 -7.18 -6.71 26.13
C ASP A 36 -8.65 -7.04 25.74
N GLY A 37 -8.86 -8.03 24.85
CA GLY A 37 -10.19 -8.43 24.36
C GLY A 37 -10.93 -7.37 23.54
N PHE A 38 -10.27 -6.26 23.19
CA PHE A 38 -10.85 -5.13 22.48
C PHE A 38 -9.81 -4.48 21.57
N VAL A 39 -10.23 -4.08 20.36
CA VAL A 39 -9.39 -3.39 19.37
C VAL A 39 -10.20 -2.27 18.75
N ARG A 40 -9.73 -1.03 18.86
CA ARG A 40 -10.36 0.10 18.14
C ARG A 40 -9.87 0.13 16.72
N PHE A 41 -10.67 0.71 15.84
CA PHE A 41 -10.25 1.00 14.47
C PHE A 41 -8.94 1.81 14.41
N LYS A 42 -8.75 2.76 15.32
CA LYS A 42 -7.50 3.56 15.40
C LYS A 42 -6.27 2.73 15.76
N ASP A 43 -6.44 1.64 16.50
CA ASP A 43 -5.32 0.76 16.86
C ASP A 43 -4.82 -0.01 15.62
N ILE A 44 -5.74 -0.38 14.72
CA ILE A 44 -5.42 -0.99 13.41
C ILE A 44 -4.68 0.00 12.52
N LEU A 45 -5.14 1.26 12.44
CA LEU A 45 -4.46 2.30 11.68
C LEU A 45 -3.04 2.54 12.20
N GLY A 46 -2.89 2.70 13.53
CA GLY A 46 -1.58 2.88 14.15
C GLY A 46 -0.65 1.69 13.91
N PHE A 47 -1.18 0.46 13.92
CA PHE A 47 -0.41 -0.75 13.60
C PHE A 47 0.17 -0.71 12.17
N ILE A 48 -0.63 -0.29 11.19
CA ILE A 48 -0.21 -0.17 9.79
C ILE A 48 0.79 0.98 9.64
N GLU A 49 0.47 2.17 10.18
CA GLU A 49 1.30 3.36 10.10
C GLU A 49 2.71 3.15 10.66
N ALA A 50 2.84 2.49 11.82
CA ALA A 50 4.12 2.18 12.42
C ALA A 50 5.02 1.29 11.52
N ARG A 51 4.42 0.56 10.58
CA ARG A 51 5.12 -0.37 9.66
C ARG A 51 5.36 0.21 8.27
N LEU A 52 4.64 1.26 7.88
CA LEU A 52 4.82 1.92 6.58
C LEU A 52 6.28 2.30 6.28
N PRO A 53 7.09 2.84 7.22
CA PRO A 53 8.49 3.16 6.97
C PRO A 53 9.31 1.95 6.51
N PHE A 54 8.96 0.74 6.94
CA PHE A 54 9.69 -0.49 6.60
C PHE A 54 9.21 -1.13 5.29
N SER A 55 8.02 -0.75 4.80
CA SER A 55 7.49 -1.26 3.53
C SER A 55 7.92 -0.38 2.36
N LYS A 56 8.83 -0.89 1.53
CA LYS A 56 9.21 -0.22 0.28
C LYS A 56 8.03 -0.16 -0.69
N THR A 57 7.30 -1.28 -0.86
CA THR A 57 6.22 -1.41 -1.83
C THR A 57 5.06 -0.46 -1.53
N MET A 58 4.72 -0.25 -0.26
CA MET A 58 3.64 0.69 0.13
C MET A 58 4.07 2.16 0.07
N ARG A 59 5.37 2.44 -0.16
CA ARG A 59 5.92 3.79 -0.28
C ARG A 59 6.45 4.07 -1.69
N GLN A 60 5.94 3.37 -2.69
CA GLN A 60 6.25 3.60 -4.09
C GLN A 60 5.02 4.10 -4.82
N ARG A 61 5.25 4.92 -5.85
CA ARG A 61 4.24 5.30 -6.84
C ARG A 61 4.73 4.98 -8.24
N LEU A 62 3.80 4.71 -9.14
CA LEU A 62 4.06 4.52 -10.55
C LEU A 62 4.11 5.89 -11.26
N VAL A 63 5.10 6.10 -12.12
CA VAL A 63 5.17 7.27 -13.00
C VAL A 63 5.34 6.81 -14.45
N PRO A 64 4.51 7.31 -15.37
CA PRO A 64 4.67 7.04 -16.80
C PRO A 64 5.76 7.95 -17.39
N LEU A 65 6.80 7.34 -17.95
CA LEU A 65 7.78 7.96 -18.86
C LEU A 65 7.72 7.18 -20.20
N ASP A 66 8.84 7.01 -20.91
CA ASP A 66 8.91 6.10 -22.08
C ASP A 66 8.58 4.65 -21.70
N TYR A 67 8.91 4.27 -20.46
CA TYR A 67 8.47 3.03 -19.80
C TYR A 67 7.97 3.35 -18.39
N PRO A 68 7.13 2.51 -17.78
CA PRO A 68 6.68 2.71 -16.41
C PRO A 68 7.82 2.53 -15.38
N TYR A 69 7.90 3.42 -14.39
CA TYR A 69 8.88 3.35 -13.30
C TYR A 69 8.23 3.43 -11.92
N TRP A 70 8.72 2.60 -10.99
CA TRP A 70 8.57 2.81 -9.56
C TRP A 70 9.47 3.95 -9.08
N VAL A 71 8.87 4.93 -8.41
CA VAL A 71 9.60 5.99 -7.70
C VAL A 71 9.20 6.00 -6.23
N ALA A 72 10.13 6.36 -5.35
CA ALA A 72 9.80 6.56 -3.95
C ALA A 72 8.75 7.68 -3.83
N ALA A 73 7.70 7.42 -3.07
CA ALA A 73 6.74 8.45 -2.71
C ALA A 73 7.44 9.44 -1.77
N ARG A 74 7.26 10.75 -2.01
CA ARG A 74 7.58 11.77 -1.00
C ARG A 74 6.68 11.53 0.21
N ASP A 75 7.26 11.64 1.40
CA ASP A 75 6.50 11.71 2.63
C ASP A 75 5.59 12.95 2.58
N ARG A 76 4.29 12.73 2.35
CA ARG A 76 3.30 13.81 2.50
C ARG A 76 2.84 13.99 3.95
N TYR A 77 3.26 13.09 4.85
CA TYR A 77 2.96 13.13 6.27
C TYR A 77 4.23 13.42 7.05
N GLY A 78 4.70 14.67 6.94
CA GLY A 78 5.51 15.27 8.01
C GLY A 78 4.64 15.33 9.27
N ARG A 79 5.20 14.88 10.39
CA ARG A 79 4.61 14.90 11.74
C ARG A 79 3.67 16.10 11.96
N GLY A 80 2.37 15.85 11.97
CA GLY A 80 1.39 16.73 12.59
C GLY A 80 1.43 16.52 14.10
N THR A 81 2.42 17.12 14.75
CA THR A 81 2.37 17.37 16.19
C THR A 81 1.74 18.75 16.36
N LEU A 82 0.46 18.77 16.73
CA LEU A 82 -0.18 19.84 17.48
C LEU A 82 -0.61 19.24 18.83
#